data_AF-A0A8J5T1D9-F1
#
_entry.id   AF-A0A8J5T1D9-F1
#
_cell.length_a   1.000
_cell.length_b   1.000
_cell.length_c   1.000
_cell.angle_alpha   90.00
_cell.angle_beta   90.00
_cell.angle_gamma   90.00
#
_symmetry.space_group_name_H-M   'P 1'
#
loop_
_entity.id
_entity.type
_entity.pdbx_description
1 polymer ?
#
loop_
_entity_poly.entity_id
_entity_poly.type
_entity_poly.pdbx_seq_one_letter_code
_entity_poly.pdbx_strand_id
1 'polypeptide(L)'
;MKFGKSLSSQIVETLPEWRDKFLSYKDLKKRLKRIGGCGGGEERQAKRARVAGDGDKEVAAMTPEEVDFMRLLQAELDKFNSFFVEKEEEYIIRQKELQDRVARAAGRESREELMRVRKEIVDLHGEMVLLENYSALNYTGLVKILKKYDKRTGALIRLPFIQKVLQQPFFTTDLLYKLVKECEAMLDQLLPSNELSASSEDRRGDIMSEEKPSNPSSSLVNGGGIPELDEIEYMESMYMKSTVAALRSLTEIRSGSSTVSAFSLPPLHSNSSPEEQERWSKIPVIEQAAK
;
A
#
# COMPACT_ATOMS: atom_id res chain seq x y z
N MET A 1 20.12 8.73 -5.07
CA MET A 1 19.45 8.03 -3.95
C MET A 1 19.81 6.54 -3.88
N LYS A 2 20.02 6.00 -2.67
CA LYS A 2 20.31 4.58 -2.40
C LYS A 2 19.03 3.80 -2.09
N PHE A 3 18.05 3.79 -3.00
CA PHE A 3 16.75 3.11 -2.81
C PHE A 3 16.89 1.69 -2.25
N GLY A 4 17.80 0.87 -2.80
CA GLY A 4 17.98 -0.50 -2.29
C GLY A 4 18.47 -0.61 -0.84
N LYS A 5 19.15 0.41 -0.29
CA LYS A 5 19.52 0.42 1.15
C LYS A 5 18.33 0.84 2.01
N SER A 6 17.60 1.87 1.59
CA SER A 6 16.38 2.32 2.28
C SER A 6 15.32 1.22 2.30
N LEU A 7 15.06 0.55 1.16
CA LEU A 7 14.17 -0.61 1.09
C LEU A 7 14.60 -1.73 2.05
N SER A 8 15.90 -2.08 2.07
CA SER A 8 16.39 -3.14 2.98
C SER A 8 16.25 -2.75 4.45
N SER A 9 16.46 -1.48 4.80
CA SER A 9 16.33 -0.98 6.17
C SER A 9 14.87 -1.05 6.62
N GLN A 10 13.95 -0.56 5.79
CA GLN A 10 12.53 -0.55 6.09
C GLN A 10 11.98 -1.96 6.26
N ILE A 11 12.35 -2.90 5.38
CA ILE A 11 11.93 -4.31 5.52
C ILE A 11 12.35 -4.90 6.88
N VAL A 12 13.58 -4.62 7.32
CA VAL A 12 14.08 -5.11 8.61
C VAL A 12 13.35 -4.46 9.79
N GLU A 13 12.99 -3.19 9.67
CA GLU A 13 12.32 -2.44 10.73
C GLU A 13 10.84 -2.77 10.86
N THR A 14 10.13 -2.99 9.75
CA THR A 14 8.67 -3.16 9.75
C THR A 14 8.22 -4.61 9.70
N LEU A 15 8.92 -5.46 8.92
CA LEU A 15 8.42 -6.77 8.51
C LEU A 15 9.56 -7.79 8.32
N PRO A 16 10.21 -8.26 9.40
CA PRO A 16 11.32 -9.22 9.29
C PRO A 16 10.93 -10.52 8.60
N GLU A 17 9.70 -10.99 8.83
CA GLU A 17 9.18 -12.27 8.33
C GLU A 17 8.93 -12.28 6.82
N TRP A 18 8.62 -11.14 6.21
CA TRP A 18 8.29 -11.05 4.78
C TRP A 18 9.52 -10.71 3.92
N ARG A 19 10.71 -10.68 4.52
CA ARG A 19 11.92 -10.12 3.92
C ARG A 19 12.31 -10.78 2.60
N ASP A 20 12.15 -12.08 2.50
CA ASP A 20 12.44 -12.90 1.30
C ASP A 20 11.39 -12.73 0.20
N LYS A 21 10.18 -12.29 0.57
CA LYS A 21 9.06 -12.04 -0.34
C LYS A 21 9.17 -10.71 -1.08
N PHE A 22 10.01 -9.78 -0.62
CA PHE A 22 10.25 -8.50 -1.31
C PHE A 22 11.15 -8.64 -2.54
N LEU A 23 11.12 -7.60 -3.38
CA LEU A 23 11.94 -7.50 -4.59
C LEU A 23 13.43 -7.71 -4.29
N SER A 24 14.03 -8.69 -4.96
CA SER A 24 15.47 -8.97 -4.96
C SER A 24 16.26 -7.92 -5.77
N TYR A 25 16.13 -6.65 -5.39
CA TYR A 25 16.63 -5.50 -6.14
C TYR A 25 18.15 -5.55 -6.35
N LYS A 26 18.89 -6.13 -5.40
CA LYS A 26 20.34 -6.32 -5.51
C LYS A 26 20.70 -7.28 -6.64
N ASP A 27 19.98 -8.39 -6.80
CA ASP A 27 20.30 -9.41 -7.79
C ASP A 27 19.85 -9.00 -9.19
N LEU A 28 18.69 -8.37 -9.32
CA LEU A 28 18.28 -7.69 -10.54
C LEU A 28 19.32 -6.67 -11.00
N LYS A 29 19.85 -5.85 -10.07
CA LYS A 29 20.89 -4.87 -10.37
C LYS A 29 22.20 -5.54 -10.78
N LYS A 30 22.56 -6.71 -10.21
CA LYS A 30 23.73 -7.48 -10.64
C LYS A 30 23.55 -8.02 -12.06
N ARG A 31 22.38 -8.60 -12.39
CA ARG A 31 22.11 -9.12 -13.74
C ARG A 31 22.10 -8.01 -14.78
N LEU A 32 21.52 -6.85 -14.45
CA LEU A 32 21.51 -5.68 -15.33
C LEU A 32 22.92 -5.14 -15.65
N LYS A 33 23.88 -5.27 -14.73
CA LYS A 33 25.27 -4.88 -15.02
C LYS A 33 25.90 -5.74 -16.11
N ARG A 34 25.48 -7.01 -16.25
CA ARG A 34 26.02 -7.94 -17.25
C ARG A 34 25.55 -7.59 -18.67
N ILE A 35 24.33 -7.08 -18.81
CA ILE A 35 23.73 -6.68 -20.12
C ILE A 35 24.55 -5.59 -20.84
N GLY A 36 25.29 -4.75 -20.10
CA GLY A 36 26.15 -3.70 -20.68
C GLY A 36 27.66 -3.91 -20.43
N GLY A 37 28.07 -5.09 -19.98
CA GLY A 37 29.45 -5.35 -19.55
C GLY A 37 30.38 -5.94 -20.62
N CYS A 38 29.87 -6.21 -21.83
CA CYS A 38 30.62 -6.97 -22.86
C CYS A 38 30.80 -6.22 -24.20
N GLY A 39 30.80 -4.89 -24.22
CA GLY A 39 31.12 -4.15 -25.45
C GLY A 39 31.36 -2.67 -25.21
N GLY A 40 32.50 -2.18 -25.70
CA GLY A 40 32.95 -0.80 -25.61
C GLY A 40 31.86 0.22 -25.94
N GLY A 41 31.80 1.26 -25.12
CA GLY A 41 30.70 2.21 -24.98
C GLY A 41 30.45 3.19 -26.13
N GLU A 42 30.83 2.89 -27.37
CA GLU A 42 30.67 3.85 -28.49
C GLU A 42 30.05 3.24 -29.75
N GLU A 43 30.19 1.93 -30.00
CA GLU A 43 29.81 1.36 -31.30
C GLU A 43 28.32 0.94 -31.39
N ARG A 44 27.70 0.62 -30.25
CA ARG A 44 26.30 0.13 -30.23
C ARG A 44 25.25 1.26 -30.27
N GLN A 45 25.63 2.51 -29.94
CA GLN A 45 24.76 3.68 -30.10
C GLN A 45 24.61 4.09 -31.57
N ALA A 46 25.66 3.91 -32.39
CA ALA A 46 25.66 4.30 -33.80
C ALA A 46 24.86 3.35 -34.70
N LYS A 47 24.79 2.04 -34.39
CA LYS A 47 24.05 1.07 -35.22
C LYS A 47 22.52 1.15 -35.10
N ARG A 48 21.98 1.68 -33.99
CA ARG A 48 20.52 1.81 -33.82
C ARG A 48 19.95 3.10 -34.43
N ALA A 49 20.81 4.08 -34.73
CA ALA A 49 20.41 5.36 -35.31
C ALA A 49 20.58 5.45 -36.84
N ARG A 50 21.08 4.40 -37.52
CA ARG A 50 21.39 4.43 -38.97
C ARG A 50 20.70 3.35 -39.81
N VAL A 51 19.50 2.92 -39.46
CA VAL A 51 18.67 2.11 -40.37
C VAL A 51 17.43 2.91 -40.76
N ALA A 52 17.66 3.91 -41.60
CA ALA A 52 16.66 4.41 -42.53
C ALA A 52 16.92 3.69 -43.86
N GLY A 53 16.20 2.61 -44.08
CA GLY A 53 16.34 1.75 -45.26
C GLY A 53 15.37 0.59 -45.13
N ASP A 54 14.42 0.58 -46.05
CA ASP A 54 13.28 -0.33 -46.23
C ASP A 54 13.55 -1.84 -46.02
N GLY A 55 12.53 -2.57 -45.56
CA GLY A 55 12.49 -4.04 -45.52
C GLY A 55 12.67 -4.70 -44.15
N ASP A 56 11.59 -5.34 -43.66
CA ASP A 56 11.49 -6.24 -42.50
C ASP A 56 12.06 -5.79 -41.15
N LYS A 57 11.17 -5.38 -40.25
CA LYS A 57 11.44 -5.23 -38.82
C LYS A 57 11.69 -6.60 -38.20
N GLU A 58 12.90 -7.14 -38.36
CA GLU A 58 13.44 -8.10 -37.42
C GLU A 58 13.39 -7.46 -36.04
N VAL A 59 12.54 -7.99 -35.17
CA VAL A 59 12.57 -7.69 -33.74
C VAL A 59 13.97 -8.09 -33.29
N ALA A 60 14.86 -7.10 -33.10
CA ALA A 60 16.24 -7.33 -32.73
C ALA A 60 16.30 -8.36 -31.59
N ALA A 61 16.84 -9.54 -31.90
CA ALA A 61 16.80 -10.68 -30.99
C ALA A 61 17.41 -10.27 -29.64
N MET A 62 16.64 -10.49 -28.57
CA MET A 62 17.04 -10.17 -27.20
C MET A 62 18.33 -10.93 -26.87
N THR A 63 19.31 -10.27 -26.23
CA THR A 63 20.53 -11.00 -25.84
C THR A 63 20.23 -12.03 -24.76
N PRO A 64 21.01 -13.12 -24.62
CA PRO A 64 20.82 -14.09 -23.55
C PRO A 64 20.77 -13.45 -22.15
N GLU A 65 21.56 -12.40 -21.93
CA GLU A 65 21.54 -11.64 -20.67
C GLU A 65 20.26 -10.84 -20.45
N GLU A 66 19.68 -10.29 -21.52
CA GLU A 66 18.39 -9.59 -21.49
C GLU A 66 17.25 -10.57 -21.20
N VAL A 67 17.24 -11.72 -21.88
CA VAL A 67 16.28 -12.81 -21.61
C VAL A 67 16.36 -13.25 -20.15
N ASP A 68 17.56 -13.45 -19.61
CA ASP A 68 17.71 -13.85 -18.21
C ASP A 68 17.28 -12.76 -17.21
N PHE A 69 17.47 -11.49 -17.54
CA PHE A 69 16.95 -10.40 -16.71
C PHE A 69 15.42 -10.40 -16.72
N MET A 70 14.80 -10.57 -17.89
CA MET A 70 13.34 -10.64 -18.03
C MET A 70 12.75 -11.83 -17.29
N ARG A 71 13.40 -13.00 -17.39
CA ARG A 71 13.01 -14.21 -16.65
C ARG A 71 13.06 -13.98 -15.14
N LEU A 72 14.11 -13.34 -14.63
CA LEU A 72 14.22 -13.03 -13.20
C LEU A 72 13.18 -11.99 -12.76
N LEU A 73 12.89 -10.99 -13.61
CA LEU A 73 11.86 -10.00 -13.32
C LEU A 73 10.45 -10.62 -13.28
N GLN A 74 10.16 -11.56 -14.19
CA GLN A 74 8.90 -12.31 -14.17
C GLN A 74 8.81 -13.21 -12.94
N ALA A 75 9.88 -13.92 -12.58
CA ALA A 75 9.89 -14.74 -11.36
C ALA A 75 9.66 -13.92 -10.08
N GLU A 76 10.19 -12.70 -10.02
CA GLU A 76 9.90 -11.78 -8.91
C GLU A 76 8.44 -11.34 -8.91
N LEU A 77 7.83 -11.11 -10.08
CA LEU A 77 6.41 -10.77 -10.20
C LEU A 77 5.51 -11.92 -9.74
N ASP A 78 5.81 -13.15 -10.17
CA ASP A 78 5.06 -14.35 -9.79
C ASP A 78 5.15 -14.57 -8.27
N LYS A 79 6.34 -14.37 -7.68
CA LYS A 79 6.55 -14.41 -6.23
C LYS A 79 5.66 -13.41 -5.49
N PHE A 80 5.55 -12.18 -5.99
CA PHE A 80 4.69 -11.16 -5.36
C PHE A 80 3.23 -11.56 -5.40
N ASN A 81 2.76 -12.07 -6.54
CA ASN A 81 1.39 -12.52 -6.71
C ASN A 81 1.07 -13.70 -5.79
N SER A 82 1.91 -14.72 -5.76
CA SER A 82 1.71 -15.88 -4.88
C SER A 82 1.61 -15.45 -3.41
N PHE A 83 2.58 -14.67 -2.93
CA PHE A 83 2.57 -14.21 -1.54
C PHE A 83 1.36 -13.33 -1.22
N PHE A 84 0.99 -12.42 -2.12
CA PHE A 84 -0.14 -11.52 -1.89
C PHE A 84 -1.46 -12.27 -1.82
N VAL A 85 -1.71 -13.19 -2.76
CA VAL A 85 -2.94 -14.00 -2.78
C VAL A 85 -3.02 -14.92 -1.56
N GLU A 86 -1.91 -15.59 -1.19
CA GLU A 86 -1.85 -16.40 0.04
C GLU A 86 -2.24 -15.58 1.29
N LYS A 87 -1.74 -14.36 1.40
CA LYS A 87 -2.07 -13.48 2.53
C LYS A 87 -3.49 -12.94 2.48
N GLU A 88 -3.97 -12.58 1.30
CA GLU A 88 -5.36 -12.14 1.12
C GLU A 88 -6.35 -13.24 1.51
N GLU A 89 -6.10 -14.49 1.11
CA GLU A 89 -6.90 -15.65 1.50
C GLU A 89 -6.89 -15.87 3.03
N GLU A 90 -5.71 -15.78 3.66
CA GLU A 90 -5.57 -15.87 5.12
C GLU A 90 -6.41 -14.79 5.84
N TYR A 91 -6.38 -13.56 5.33
CA TYR A 91 -7.12 -12.45 5.93
C TYR A 91 -8.63 -12.61 5.78
N ILE A 92 -9.12 -13.10 4.63
CA ILE A 92 -10.54 -13.39 4.42
C ILE A 92 -11.05 -14.41 5.45
N ILE A 93 -10.27 -15.48 5.69
CA ILE A 93 -10.63 -16.52 6.65
C ILE A 93 -10.66 -15.93 8.08
N ARG A 94 -9.58 -15.25 8.49
CA ARG A 94 -9.49 -14.64 9.84
C ARG A 94 -10.57 -13.60 10.07
N GLN A 95 -10.90 -12.79 9.07
CA GLN A 95 -11.97 -11.80 9.19
C GLN A 95 -13.32 -12.45 9.43
N LYS A 96 -13.65 -13.52 8.68
CA LYS A 96 -14.90 -14.24 8.87
C LYS A 96 -15.00 -14.86 10.27
N GLU A 97 -13.91 -15.45 10.76
CA GLU A 97 -13.85 -15.98 12.13
C GLU A 97 -14.03 -14.89 13.20
N LEU A 98 -13.43 -13.71 12.99
CA LEU A 98 -13.60 -12.57 13.88
C LEU A 98 -15.02 -11.99 13.83
N GLN A 99 -15.66 -11.92 12.66
CA GLN A 99 -17.06 -11.50 12.52
C GLN A 99 -17.99 -12.40 13.34
N ASP A 100 -17.79 -13.72 13.25
CA ASP A 100 -18.57 -14.69 14.03
C ASP A 100 -18.34 -14.52 15.54
N ARG A 101 -17.12 -14.17 15.96
CA ARG A 101 -16.82 -13.87 17.38
C ARG A 101 -17.44 -12.57 17.84
N VAL A 102 -17.38 -11.50 17.05
CA VAL A 102 -18.03 -10.22 17.34
C VAL A 102 -19.55 -10.41 17.54
N ALA A 103 -20.19 -11.18 16.66
CA ALA A 103 -21.62 -11.48 16.77
C ALA A 103 -21.99 -12.24 18.06
N ARG A 104 -21.10 -13.12 18.55
CA ARG A 104 -21.28 -13.83 19.83
C ARG A 104 -21.00 -12.92 21.04
N ALA A 105 -19.97 -12.10 20.96
CA ALA A 105 -19.55 -11.20 22.03
C ALA A 105 -20.62 -10.16 22.38
N ALA A 106 -21.35 -9.65 21.39
CA ALA A 106 -22.46 -8.71 21.55
C ALA A 106 -23.63 -9.25 22.39
N GLY A 107 -23.67 -10.57 22.66
CA GLY A 107 -24.76 -11.21 23.38
C GLY A 107 -24.53 -11.38 24.89
N ARG A 108 -23.35 -11.84 25.34
CA ARG A 108 -23.14 -12.39 26.71
C ARG A 108 -21.68 -12.47 27.20
N GLU A 109 -20.69 -11.91 26.51
CA GLU A 109 -19.27 -12.18 26.84
C GLU A 109 -18.67 -11.19 27.85
N SER A 110 -17.60 -11.62 28.55
CA SER A 110 -16.92 -10.82 29.55
C SER A 110 -16.10 -9.69 28.91
N ARG A 111 -15.85 -8.60 29.66
CA ARG A 111 -15.04 -7.45 29.21
C ARG A 111 -13.68 -7.88 28.66
N GLU A 112 -13.10 -8.93 29.23
CA GLU A 112 -11.82 -9.49 28.82
C GLU A 112 -11.87 -10.16 27.44
N GLU A 113 -12.96 -10.86 27.09
CA GLU A 113 -13.11 -11.44 25.75
C GLU A 113 -13.35 -10.35 24.70
N LEU A 114 -14.16 -9.34 25.04
CA LEU A 114 -14.35 -8.17 24.19
C LEU A 114 -13.02 -7.47 23.87
N MET A 115 -12.18 -7.29 24.89
CA MET A 115 -10.82 -6.73 24.74
C MET A 115 -9.91 -7.58 23.86
N ARG A 116 -9.96 -8.91 24.00
CA ARG A 116 -9.22 -9.84 23.13
C ARG A 116 -9.66 -9.73 21.67
N VAL A 117 -10.96 -9.77 21.42
CA VAL A 117 -11.53 -9.65 20.07
C VAL A 117 -11.15 -8.31 19.45
N ARG A 118 -11.28 -7.19 20.18
CA ARG A 118 -10.84 -5.87 19.71
C ARG A 118 -9.36 -5.89 19.32
N LYS A 119 -8.49 -6.45 20.16
CA LYS A 119 -7.05 -6.54 19.88
C LYS A 119 -6.75 -7.32 18.61
N GLU A 120 -7.41 -8.45 18.42
CA GLU A 120 -7.23 -9.26 17.22
C GLU A 120 -7.70 -8.55 15.94
N ILE A 121 -8.77 -7.75 16.02
CA ILE A 121 -9.23 -6.93 14.89
C ILE A 121 -8.21 -5.84 14.56
N VAL A 122 -7.65 -5.16 15.57
CA VAL A 122 -6.59 -4.15 15.36
C VAL A 122 -5.32 -4.80 14.77
N ASP A 123 -4.96 -5.99 15.23
CA ASP A 123 -3.83 -6.76 14.69
C ASP A 123 -4.04 -7.11 13.22
N LEU A 124 -5.20 -7.68 12.88
CA LEU A 124 -5.55 -8.01 11.49
C LEU A 124 -5.59 -6.76 10.60
N HIS A 125 -6.15 -5.66 11.08
CA HIS A 125 -6.13 -4.38 10.38
C HIS A 125 -4.69 -3.91 10.12
N GLY A 126 -3.82 -3.98 11.13
CA GLY A 126 -2.40 -3.64 10.98
C GLY A 126 -1.69 -4.50 9.94
N GLU A 127 -1.92 -5.81 9.96
CA GLU A 127 -1.40 -6.76 8.97
C GLU A 127 -1.83 -6.44 7.52
N MET A 128 -3.09 -6.03 7.32
CA MET A 128 -3.59 -5.61 6.02
C MET A 128 -2.91 -4.33 5.50
N VAL A 129 -2.76 -3.32 6.35
CA VAL A 129 -2.04 -2.09 5.98
C VAL A 129 -0.58 -2.38 5.64
N LEU A 130 0.04 -3.33 6.34
CA LEU A 130 1.39 -3.79 6.03
C LEU A 130 1.47 -4.49 4.65
N LEU A 131 0.43 -5.23 4.26
CA LEU A 131 0.33 -5.85 2.92
C LEU A 131 0.14 -4.81 1.81
N GLU A 132 -0.61 -3.73 2.06
CA GLU A 132 -0.67 -2.58 1.14
C GLU A 132 0.71 -1.93 0.96
N ASN A 133 1.42 -1.72 2.07
CA ASN A 133 2.79 -1.19 2.03
C ASN A 133 3.74 -2.15 1.26
N TYR A 134 3.59 -3.47 1.43
CA TYR A 134 4.32 -4.46 0.65
C TYR A 134 4.09 -4.26 -0.86
N SER A 135 2.83 -4.12 -1.30
CA SER A 135 2.49 -3.84 -2.69
C SER A 135 3.18 -2.57 -3.21
N ALA A 136 3.04 -1.47 -2.47
CA ALA A 136 3.58 -0.16 -2.83
C ALA A 136 5.12 -0.16 -2.99
N LEU A 137 5.83 -0.82 -2.07
CA LEU A 137 7.29 -0.92 -2.10
C LEU A 137 7.79 -1.78 -3.26
N ASN A 138 7.15 -2.92 -3.52
CA ASN A 138 7.53 -3.81 -4.62
C ASN A 138 7.25 -3.15 -5.98
N TYR A 139 6.09 -2.51 -6.14
CA TYR A 139 5.78 -1.71 -7.33
C TYR A 139 6.82 -0.60 -7.56
N THR A 140 7.16 0.15 -6.51
CA THR A 140 8.20 1.19 -6.59
C THR A 140 9.55 0.61 -7.01
N GLY A 141 9.89 -0.57 -6.50
CA GLY A 141 11.09 -1.32 -6.87
C GLY A 141 11.10 -1.70 -8.34
N LEU A 142 9.98 -2.22 -8.87
CA LEU A 142 9.78 -2.57 -10.28
C LEU A 142 9.96 -1.34 -11.18
N VAL A 143 9.30 -0.23 -10.86
CA VAL A 143 9.45 1.04 -11.62
C VAL A 143 10.91 1.49 -11.67
N LYS A 144 11.63 1.43 -10.53
CA LYS A 144 13.02 1.87 -10.44
C LYS A 144 13.99 0.94 -11.19
N ILE A 145 13.79 -0.38 -11.15
CA ILE A 145 14.65 -1.31 -11.87
C ILE A 145 14.40 -1.26 -13.38
N LEU A 146 13.14 -1.14 -13.81
CA LEU A 146 12.76 -0.98 -15.22
C LEU A 146 13.29 0.34 -15.78
N LYS A 147 13.17 1.45 -15.05
CA LYS A 147 13.81 2.73 -15.45
C LYS A 147 15.33 2.60 -15.61
N LYS A 148 15.96 1.74 -14.81
CA LYS A 148 17.41 1.48 -14.91
C LYS A 148 17.73 0.61 -16.13
N TYR A 149 16.88 -0.36 -16.45
CA TYR A 149 16.98 -1.19 -17.64
C TYR A 149 16.89 -0.32 -18.90
N ASP A 150 15.83 0.48 -19.04
CA ASP A 150 15.65 1.36 -20.20
C ASP A 150 16.83 2.30 -20.42
N LYS A 151 17.34 2.91 -19.33
CA LYS A 151 18.54 3.78 -19.40
C LYS A 151 19.82 3.06 -19.85
N ARG A 152 19.90 1.75 -19.65
CA ARG A 152 21.08 0.94 -19.97
C ARG A 152 21.00 0.35 -21.38
N THR A 153 19.83 -0.08 -21.82
CA THR A 153 19.63 -0.85 -23.06
C THR A 153 19.00 -0.03 -24.18
N GLY A 154 18.30 1.06 -23.86
CA GLY A 154 17.51 1.84 -24.81
C GLY A 154 16.25 1.12 -25.33
N ALA A 155 15.88 -0.03 -24.73
CA ALA A 155 14.79 -0.88 -25.24
C ALA A 155 13.37 -0.43 -24.86
N LEU A 156 13.22 0.60 -24.01
CA LEU A 156 11.94 1.21 -23.62
C LEU A 156 10.85 0.22 -23.16
N ILE A 157 11.23 -0.82 -22.39
CA ILE A 157 10.30 -1.88 -21.95
C ILE A 157 9.50 -1.50 -20.70
N ARG A 158 9.86 -0.41 -20.02
CA ARG A 158 9.21 -0.02 -18.75
C ARG A 158 7.71 0.18 -18.90
N LEU A 159 7.27 0.90 -19.94
CA LEU A 159 5.85 1.20 -20.12
C LEU A 159 5.01 -0.08 -20.30
N PRO A 160 5.29 -0.96 -21.29
CA PRO A 160 4.49 -2.17 -21.48
C PRO A 160 4.57 -3.11 -20.27
N PHE A 161 5.71 -3.18 -19.59
CA PHE A 161 5.83 -4.00 -18.38
C PHE A 161 5.00 -3.45 -17.23
N ILE A 162 4.99 -2.12 -17.01
CA ILE A 162 4.17 -1.51 -15.96
C ILE A 162 2.67 -1.69 -16.26
N GLN A 163 2.23 -1.55 -17.51
CA GLN A 163 0.84 -1.83 -17.87
C GLN A 163 0.42 -3.25 -17.49
N LYS A 164 1.29 -4.25 -17.70
CA LYS A 164 1.06 -5.62 -17.24
C LYS A 164 0.97 -5.69 -15.71
N VAL A 165 1.89 -5.03 -15.01
CA VAL A 165 1.96 -5.00 -13.53
C VAL A 165 0.70 -4.41 -12.88
N LEU A 166 0.11 -3.37 -13.48
CA LEU A 166 -1.11 -2.73 -12.95
C LEU A 166 -2.33 -3.67 -12.92
N GLN A 167 -2.28 -4.79 -13.66
CA GLN A 167 -3.33 -5.80 -13.73
C GLN A 167 -3.00 -7.06 -12.92
N GLN A 168 -1.95 -7.02 -12.09
CA GLN A 168 -1.52 -8.17 -11.31
C GLN A 168 -2.15 -8.15 -9.91
N PRO A 169 -2.46 -9.33 -9.35
CA PRO A 169 -3.07 -9.47 -8.02
C PRO A 169 -2.36 -8.65 -6.93
N PHE A 170 -1.03 -8.69 -6.90
CA PHE A 170 -0.29 -7.96 -5.86
C PHE A 170 -0.45 -6.43 -5.92
N PHE A 171 -0.94 -5.88 -7.04
CA PHE A 171 -1.17 -4.45 -7.23
C PHE A 171 -2.64 -4.06 -7.07
N THR A 172 -3.58 -4.95 -7.40
CA THR A 172 -5.02 -4.70 -7.30
C THR A 172 -5.51 -4.92 -5.86
N THR A 173 -5.46 -3.87 -5.03
CA THR A 173 -5.75 -3.96 -3.58
C THR A 173 -7.21 -3.65 -3.22
N ASP A 174 -8.15 -3.68 -4.17
CA ASP A 174 -9.55 -3.31 -3.94
C ASP A 174 -10.26 -4.20 -2.91
N LEU A 175 -9.92 -5.49 -2.87
CA LEU A 175 -10.46 -6.41 -1.88
C LEU A 175 -9.90 -6.11 -0.50
N LEU A 176 -8.58 -5.94 -0.38
CA LEU A 176 -7.92 -5.55 0.87
C LEU A 176 -8.53 -4.27 1.49
N TYR A 177 -8.84 -3.26 0.68
CA TYR A 177 -9.52 -2.06 1.13
C TYR A 177 -10.91 -2.35 1.76
N LYS A 178 -11.68 -3.26 1.16
CA LYS A 178 -12.97 -3.68 1.72
C LYS A 178 -12.80 -4.39 3.05
N LEU A 179 -11.84 -5.32 3.14
CA LEU A 179 -11.53 -6.04 4.38
C LEU A 179 -11.13 -5.06 5.51
N VAL A 180 -10.32 -4.05 5.19
CA VAL A 180 -9.96 -2.95 6.11
C VAL A 180 -11.20 -2.20 6.60
N LYS A 181 -12.10 -1.80 5.69
CA LYS A 181 -13.36 -1.12 6.05
C LYS A 181 -14.28 -1.97 6.91
N GLU A 182 -14.34 -3.26 6.64
CA GLU A 182 -15.08 -4.20 7.47
C GLU A 182 -14.46 -4.33 8.88
N CYS A 183 -13.14 -4.32 9.02
CA CYS A 183 -12.48 -4.29 10.34
C CYS A 183 -12.79 -2.99 11.12
N GLU A 184 -12.76 -1.83 10.46
CA GLU A 184 -13.17 -0.55 11.06
C GLU A 184 -14.63 -0.65 11.59
N ALA A 185 -15.55 -1.15 10.76
CA ALA A 185 -16.95 -1.32 11.15
C ALA A 185 -17.16 -2.34 12.28
N MET A 186 -16.34 -3.38 12.35
CA MET A 186 -16.36 -4.32 13.47
C MET A 186 -15.89 -3.67 14.77
N LEU A 187 -14.82 -2.84 14.72
CA LEU A 187 -14.37 -2.11 15.90
C LEU A 187 -15.44 -1.15 16.41
N ASP A 188 -16.11 -0.41 15.52
CA ASP A 188 -17.18 0.53 15.88
C ASP A 188 -18.34 -0.16 16.62
N GLN A 189 -18.71 -1.38 16.21
CA GLN A 189 -19.76 -2.17 16.88
C GLN A 189 -19.35 -2.61 18.29
N LEU A 190 -18.05 -2.80 18.51
CA LEU A 190 -17.53 -3.21 19.80
C LEU A 190 -17.33 -2.02 20.74
N LEU A 191 -17.34 -0.77 20.25
CA LEU A 191 -17.26 0.42 21.11
C LEU A 191 -18.52 0.52 21.99
N PRO A 192 -18.41 1.01 23.23
CA PRO A 192 -19.56 1.17 24.11
C PRO A 192 -20.59 2.08 23.41
N SER A 193 -21.78 1.54 23.14
CA SER A 193 -22.91 2.37 22.71
C SER A 193 -23.20 3.36 23.83
N ASN A 194 -23.01 4.64 23.55
CA ASN A 194 -23.40 5.71 24.47
C ASN A 194 -24.85 5.49 24.90
N GLU A 195 -25.10 5.52 26.20
CA GLU A 195 -26.36 5.15 26.84
C GLU A 195 -27.58 5.83 26.19
N LEU A 196 -28.28 5.12 25.32
CA LEU A 196 -29.67 5.44 24.98
C LEU A 196 -30.60 4.74 25.96
N SER A 197 -30.44 4.97 27.26
CA SER A 197 -31.44 4.60 28.28
C SER A 197 -31.07 5.04 29.71
N ALA A 198 -31.29 6.32 30.01
CA ALA A 198 -31.70 6.82 31.33
C ALA A 198 -32.17 8.27 31.16
N SER A 199 -33.33 8.75 31.60
CA SER A 199 -34.54 8.19 32.19
C SER A 199 -35.53 9.37 32.17
N SER A 200 -36.71 9.18 31.61
CA SER A 200 -37.84 10.08 31.87
C SER A 200 -38.17 10.03 33.36
N GLU A 201 -37.93 11.10 34.12
CA GLU A 201 -38.76 11.52 35.25
C GLU A 201 -38.40 12.92 35.77
N ASP A 202 -39.47 13.71 35.99
CA ASP A 202 -39.57 15.10 36.43
C ASP A 202 -38.77 15.50 37.68
N ARG A 203 -38.28 16.76 37.69
CA ARG A 203 -38.69 17.76 38.71
C ARG A 203 -38.30 19.21 38.35
N ARG A 204 -39.35 19.95 37.96
CA ARG A 204 -39.66 21.37 38.16
C ARG A 204 -38.71 22.16 39.09
N GLY A 205 -38.16 23.26 38.58
CA GLY A 205 -37.47 24.31 39.34
C GLY A 205 -37.21 25.53 38.47
N ASP A 206 -38.06 26.53 38.62
CA ASP A 206 -38.09 27.82 37.93
C ASP A 206 -36.86 28.70 38.27
N ILE A 207 -36.40 29.51 37.31
CA ILE A 207 -35.93 30.92 37.43
C ILE A 207 -35.22 31.34 36.14
N MET A 208 -35.82 32.35 35.50
CA MET A 208 -35.33 33.12 34.37
C MET A 208 -34.05 33.90 34.68
N SER A 209 -33.17 34.10 33.69
CA SER A 209 -32.53 35.40 33.36
C SER A 209 -31.57 35.35 32.15
N GLU A 210 -31.93 36.15 31.14
CA GLU A 210 -31.12 36.92 30.18
C GLU A 210 -30.09 36.28 29.23
N GLU A 211 -30.37 36.47 27.93
CA GLU A 211 -29.49 36.28 26.77
C GLU A 211 -28.37 37.33 26.67
N LYS A 212 -27.17 36.90 26.25
CA LYS A 212 -26.34 37.65 25.30
C LYS A 212 -25.40 36.73 24.51
N PRO A 213 -25.05 37.08 23.25
CA PRO A 213 -24.51 36.15 22.27
C PRO A 213 -22.98 36.19 22.17
N SER A 214 -22.35 35.05 21.86
CA SER A 214 -20.99 35.01 21.35
C SER A 214 -20.76 33.80 20.42
N ASN A 215 -20.00 34.07 19.36
CA ASN A 215 -19.80 33.34 18.10
C ASN A 215 -19.36 31.87 18.19
N PRO A 216 -19.56 31.08 17.10
CA PRO A 216 -19.23 29.66 17.07
C PRO A 216 -17.73 29.48 16.83
N SER A 217 -17.03 28.96 17.83
CA SER A 217 -15.71 28.37 17.61
C SER A 217 -15.60 27.07 18.40
N SER A 218 -15.15 26.04 17.69
CA SER A 218 -14.77 24.70 18.14
C SER A 218 -15.85 23.88 18.87
N SER A 219 -16.68 23.20 18.09
CA SER A 219 -17.42 22.01 18.55
C SER A 219 -17.18 20.86 17.59
N LEU A 220 -15.97 20.28 17.64
CA LEU A 220 -15.66 18.97 17.02
C LEU A 220 -14.83 18.05 17.96
N VAL A 221 -14.85 18.33 19.27
CA VAL A 221 -14.39 17.40 20.30
C VAL A 221 -15.45 17.43 21.39
N ASN A 222 -16.41 16.51 21.31
CA ASN A 222 -17.13 15.99 22.46
C ASN A 222 -18.07 14.89 21.95
N GLY A 223 -17.78 13.64 22.34
CA GLY A 223 -18.73 12.54 22.18
C GLY A 223 -18.17 11.20 21.67
N GLY A 224 -16.88 10.92 21.83
CA GLY A 224 -16.35 9.55 21.72
C GLY A 224 -15.62 9.21 23.00
N GLY A 225 -16.06 8.17 23.72
CA GLY A 225 -15.37 7.71 24.92
C GLY A 225 -13.91 7.44 24.60
N ILE A 226 -13.01 8.21 25.21
CA ILE A 226 -11.57 7.99 25.08
C ILE A 226 -11.29 6.63 25.72
N PRO A 227 -10.67 5.67 25.00
CA PRO A 227 -10.28 4.39 25.59
C PRO A 227 -9.41 4.65 26.83
N GLU A 228 -9.66 3.93 27.92
CA GLU A 228 -8.88 4.05 29.15
C GLU A 228 -7.38 3.80 28.83
N LEU A 229 -6.45 4.48 29.50
CA LEU A 229 -5.01 4.40 29.17
C LEU A 229 -4.51 2.94 29.15
N ASP A 230 -5.02 2.11 30.05
CA ASP A 230 -4.72 0.68 30.14
C ASP A 230 -5.24 -0.11 28.93
N GLU A 231 -6.37 0.30 28.34
CA GLU A 231 -6.88 -0.29 27.10
C GLU A 231 -5.98 0.06 25.91
N ILE A 232 -5.53 1.33 25.82
CA ILE A 232 -4.63 1.79 24.77
C ILE A 232 -3.29 1.04 24.81
N GLU A 233 -2.72 0.89 26.00
CA GLU A 233 -1.49 0.11 26.19
C GLU A 233 -1.69 -1.36 25.83
N TYR A 234 -2.81 -1.97 26.22
CA TYR A 234 -3.14 -3.36 25.89
C TYR A 234 -3.32 -3.60 24.38
N MET A 235 -3.89 -2.61 23.68
CA MET A 235 -4.06 -2.65 22.22
C MET A 235 -2.76 -2.37 21.45
N GLU A 236 -1.69 -1.93 22.11
CA GLU A 236 -0.43 -1.56 21.46
C GLU A 236 0.35 -2.78 20.95
N SER A 237 0.00 -3.24 19.75
CA SER A 237 0.60 -4.43 19.16
C SER A 237 1.86 -4.16 18.32
N MET A 238 2.61 -5.24 18.06
CA MET A 238 3.72 -5.21 17.13
C MET A 238 3.28 -4.69 15.76
N TYR A 239 2.13 -5.15 15.26
CA TYR A 239 1.62 -4.76 13.95
C TYR A 239 1.26 -3.27 13.92
N MET A 240 0.70 -2.71 14.99
CA MET A 240 0.46 -1.27 15.06
C MET A 240 1.76 -0.47 14.98
N LYS A 241 2.79 -0.87 15.76
CA LYS A 241 4.13 -0.24 15.71
C LYS A 241 4.76 -0.32 14.32
N SER A 242 4.72 -1.51 13.72
CA SER A 242 5.22 -1.77 12.37
C SER A 242 4.48 -0.98 11.30
N THR A 243 3.15 -0.86 11.41
CA THR A 243 2.31 -0.10 10.48
C THR A 243 2.63 1.38 10.52
N VAL A 244 2.76 1.96 11.73
CA VAL A 244 3.14 3.37 11.86
C VAL A 244 4.54 3.61 11.29
N ALA A 245 5.50 2.72 11.53
CA ALA A 245 6.84 2.81 10.93
C ALA A 245 6.82 2.67 9.40
N ALA A 246 5.98 1.78 8.86
CA ALA A 246 5.79 1.61 7.42
C ALA A 246 5.20 2.85 6.75
N LEU A 247 4.17 3.46 7.34
CA LEU A 247 3.54 4.69 6.84
C LEU A 247 4.53 5.87 6.84
N ARG A 248 5.32 6.04 7.92
CA ARG A 248 6.40 7.03 7.98
C ARG A 248 7.44 6.82 6.87
N SER A 249 7.87 5.58 6.67
CA SER A 249 8.84 5.27 5.63
C SER A 249 8.30 5.49 4.20
N LEU A 250 7.02 5.17 3.95
CA LEU A 250 6.38 5.45 2.66
C LEU A 250 6.32 6.95 2.37
N THR A 251 5.93 7.76 3.36
CA THR A 251 5.88 9.22 3.20
C THR A 251 7.26 9.80 2.85
N GLU A 252 8.34 9.30 3.45
CA GLU A 252 9.72 9.67 3.09
C GLU A 252 10.12 9.26 1.66
N ILE A 253 9.79 8.04 1.24
CA ILE A 253 10.10 7.55 -0.12
C ILE A 253 9.40 8.41 -1.18
N ARG A 254 8.20 8.89 -0.85
CA ARG A 254 7.37 9.72 -1.73
C ARG A 254 7.82 11.17 -1.76
N SER A 255 8.17 11.76 -0.61
CA SER A 255 8.64 13.15 -0.51
C SER A 255 10.00 13.37 -1.19
N GLY A 256 10.84 12.32 -1.27
CA GLY A 256 12.13 12.39 -1.96
C GLY A 256 12.08 12.40 -3.50
N SER A 257 10.92 12.19 -4.13
CA SER A 257 10.83 12.11 -5.60
C SER A 257 10.45 13.46 -6.22
N SER A 258 11.43 14.22 -6.70
CA SER A 258 11.26 15.58 -7.27
C SER A 258 10.45 15.67 -8.58
N THR A 259 9.77 14.60 -9.00
CA THR A 259 8.78 14.66 -10.11
C THR A 259 7.65 13.69 -9.80
N VAL A 260 6.42 14.21 -9.66
CA VAL A 260 5.19 13.40 -9.74
C VAL A 260 5.03 13.00 -11.21
N SER A 261 5.10 11.70 -11.49
CA SER A 261 4.87 11.12 -12.81
C SER A 261 3.56 10.35 -12.78
N ALA A 262 2.91 10.14 -13.92
CA ALA A 262 1.72 9.28 -14.04
C ALA A 262 1.90 7.85 -13.49
N PHE A 263 3.14 7.43 -13.23
CA PHE A 263 3.48 6.11 -12.65
C PHE A 263 3.89 6.18 -11.17
N SER A 264 3.83 7.36 -10.54
CA SER A 264 4.09 7.53 -9.11
C SER A 264 2.91 7.01 -8.28
N LEU A 265 3.18 6.52 -7.07
CA LEU A 265 2.13 6.09 -6.13
C LEU A 265 1.20 7.28 -5.76
N PRO A 266 -0.14 7.10 -5.70
CA PRO A 266 -1.10 8.13 -5.25
C PRO A 266 -0.92 8.44 -3.77
N PRO A 267 -1.14 9.70 -3.28
CA PRO A 267 -1.02 10.08 -1.86
C PRO A 267 -1.64 9.03 -0.92
N LEU A 268 -0.98 8.75 0.22
CA LEU A 268 -1.62 7.94 1.26
C LEU A 268 -2.78 8.79 1.80
N HIS A 269 -4.00 8.29 1.64
CA HIS A 269 -5.22 9.02 1.95
C HIS A 269 -5.30 9.34 3.44
N SER A 270 -5.28 10.62 3.79
CA SER A 270 -6.09 11.15 4.89
C SER A 270 -7.32 11.79 4.24
N ASN A 271 -8.45 11.09 4.27
CA ASN A 271 -9.76 11.48 3.71
C ASN A 271 -9.88 11.44 2.17
N SER A 272 -10.50 10.37 1.65
CA SER A 272 -10.82 10.20 0.23
C SER A 272 -12.03 11.05 -0.20
N SER A 273 -11.85 11.92 -1.19
CA SER A 273 -12.97 12.50 -1.96
C SER A 273 -13.26 11.63 -3.21
N PRO A 274 -14.51 11.61 -3.70
CA PRO A 274 -14.91 10.82 -4.88
C PRO A 274 -14.14 11.16 -6.18
N GLU A 275 -13.53 12.35 -6.26
CA GLU A 275 -12.84 12.84 -7.46
C GLU A 275 -11.50 12.14 -7.71
N GLU A 276 -10.86 11.57 -6.67
CA GLU A 276 -9.60 10.83 -6.83
C GLU A 276 -9.80 9.42 -7.42
N GLN A 277 -10.97 8.83 -7.21
CA GLN A 277 -11.39 7.55 -7.79
C GLN A 277 -11.48 7.64 -9.33
N GLU A 278 -11.95 8.79 -9.84
CA GLU A 278 -12.08 9.06 -11.27
C GLU A 278 -10.72 9.27 -11.97
N ARG A 279 -9.69 9.67 -11.21
CA ARG A 279 -8.35 9.96 -11.75
C ARG A 279 -7.61 8.69 -12.20
N TRP A 280 -7.93 7.54 -11.63
CA TRP A 280 -7.33 6.24 -12.00
C TRP A 280 -8.15 5.47 -13.02
N SER A 281 -9.47 5.72 -13.11
CA SER A 281 -10.29 5.18 -14.21
C SER A 281 -10.08 5.94 -15.53
N LYS A 282 -9.55 7.16 -15.48
CA LYS A 282 -9.28 8.02 -16.64
C LYS A 282 -7.79 8.39 -16.79
N ILE A 283 -6.88 7.41 -16.84
CA ILE A 283 -5.51 7.67 -17.31
C ILE A 283 -5.57 7.85 -18.83
N PRO A 284 -5.30 9.04 -19.40
CA PRO A 284 -5.28 9.21 -20.85
C PRO A 284 -4.10 8.43 -21.43
N VAL A 285 -4.32 7.77 -22.56
CA VAL A 285 -3.24 7.27 -23.43
C VAL A 285 -2.48 8.50 -23.93
N ILE A 286 -1.42 8.89 -23.22
CA ILE A 286 -0.53 9.96 -23.68
C ILE A 286 0.38 9.37 -24.74
N GLU A 287 -0.02 9.54 -25.99
CA GLU A 287 0.82 9.37 -27.16
C GLU A 287 1.91 10.46 -27.11
N GLN A 288 3.13 10.08 -26.70
CA GLN A 288 4.26 11.00 -26.79
C GLN A 288 4.74 11.04 -28.24
N ALA A 289 4.25 12.03 -28.99
CA ALA A 289 4.84 12.43 -30.26
C ALA A 289 6.31 12.80 -30.04
N ALA A 290 7.19 12.14 -30.78
CA ALA A 290 8.61 12.44 -30.80
C ALA A 290 8.85 13.80 -31.49
N LYS A 291 9.62 14.67 -30.84
CA LYS A 291 10.40 15.74 -31.49
C LYS A 291 11.86 15.53 -31.15
#